data_AF-A0A2V9XT51-F1
#
_entry.id   AF-A0A2V9XT51-F1
#
_cell.length_a   1.000
_cell.length_b   1.000
_cell.length_c   1.000
_cell.angle_alpha   90.00
_cell.angle_beta   90.00
_cell.angle_gamma   90.00
#
_symmetry.space_group_name_H-M   'P 1'
#
loop_
_entity.id
_entity.type
_entity.pdbx_description
1 polymer ?
#
loop_
_entity_poly.entity_id
_entity_poly.type
_entity_poly.pdbx_seq_one_letter_code
_entity_poly.pdbx_strand_id
1 'polypeptide(L)'
;MGMLPDEFGTLLSRLIADADVEVVREAIRSVGKLRKRRLVPDLLDRLADPRLVADVTEVLARLGDPIVGNLRDHLTDPAVPVGVRWQIPVILATIGTQSAS
;
A
#
# COMPACT_ATOMS: atom_id res chain seq x y z
N MET A 1 9.02 -14.40 19.06
CA MET A 1 8.86 -13.76 17.73
C MET A 1 8.11 -14.73 16.83
N GLY A 2 6.77 -14.69 16.85
CA GLY A 2 5.96 -15.55 15.99
C GLY A 2 5.97 -15.00 14.57
N MET A 3 6.67 -15.67 13.65
CA MET A 3 6.48 -15.46 12.22
C MET A 3 5.03 -15.86 11.92
N LEU A 4 4.14 -14.88 11.69
CA LEU A 4 2.87 -15.17 11.06
C LEU A 4 3.19 -15.81 9.71
N PRO A 5 2.75 -17.06 9.47
CA PRO A 5 3.22 -17.84 8.33
C PRO A 5 2.90 -17.13 7.01
N ASP A 6 3.76 -17.31 6.01
CA ASP A 6 3.68 -16.62 4.72
C ASP A 6 2.33 -16.85 4.01
N GLU A 7 1.61 -17.92 4.36
CA GLU A 7 0.24 -18.20 3.92
C GLU A 7 -0.76 -17.06 4.20
N PHE A 8 -0.60 -16.29 5.29
CA PHE A 8 -1.41 -15.09 5.53
C PHE A 8 -1.11 -13.97 4.53
N GLY A 9 0.15 -13.84 4.09
CA GLY A 9 0.53 -12.87 3.06
C GLY A 9 -0.11 -13.21 1.72
N THR A 10 -0.04 -14.49 1.34
CA THR A 10 -0.68 -15.01 0.12
C THR A 10 -2.20 -14.83 0.15
N LEU A 11 -2.85 -15.10 1.28
CA LEU A 11 -4.29 -14.86 1.42
C LEU A 11 -4.64 -13.38 1.27
N LEU A 12 -3.89 -12.49 1.92
CA LEU A 12 -4.15 -11.04 1.81
C LEU A 12 -3.92 -10.51 0.39
N SER A 13 -2.89 -10.97 -0.33
CA SER A 13 -2.71 -10.61 -1.75
C SER A 13 -3.92 -11.01 -2.58
N ARG A 14 -4.47 -12.22 -2.37
CA ARG A 14 -5.72 -12.65 -3.04
C ARG A 14 -6.91 -11.77 -2.69
N LEU A 15 -7.09 -11.41 -1.42
CA LEU A 15 -8.21 -10.57 -0.98
C LEU A 15 -8.08 -9.11 -1.46
N ILE A 16 -6.86 -8.59 -1.62
CA ILE A 16 -6.63 -7.28 -2.26
C ILE A 16 -7.08 -7.32 -3.72
N ALA A 17 -7.03 -8.48 -4.38
CA ALA A 17 -7.48 -8.69 -5.74
C ALA A 17 -8.95 -9.08 -5.90
N ASP A 18 -9.73 -9.08 -4.81
CA ASP A 18 -11.14 -9.47 -4.85
C ASP A 18 -11.99 -8.52 -5.73
N ALA A 19 -13.11 -9.04 -6.23
CA ALA A 19 -14.07 -8.28 -7.03
C ALA A 19 -14.94 -7.36 -6.15
N ASP A 20 -15.16 -7.73 -4.89
CA ASP A 20 -15.89 -6.91 -3.93
C ASP A 20 -14.98 -5.84 -3.31
N VAL A 21 -15.32 -4.58 -3.55
CA VAL A 21 -14.55 -3.43 -3.06
C VAL A 21 -14.45 -3.38 -1.53
N GLU A 22 -15.45 -3.86 -0.80
CA GLU A 22 -15.42 -3.86 0.66
C GLU A 22 -14.51 -4.96 1.21
N VAL A 23 -14.41 -6.11 0.52
CA VAL A 23 -13.41 -7.15 0.82
C VAL A 23 -12.00 -6.60 0.62
N VAL A 24 -11.77 -5.92 -0.51
CA VAL A 24 -10.48 -5.28 -0.80
C VAL A 24 -10.14 -4.22 0.25
N ARG A 25 -11.11 -3.40 0.65
CA ARG A 25 -10.93 -2.37 1.69
C ARG A 25 -10.47 -2.97 3.02
N GLU A 26 -11.12 -4.04 3.50
CA GLU A 26 -10.72 -4.66 4.77
C GLU A 26 -9.37 -5.40 4.65
N ALA A 27 -9.05 -5.95 3.47
CA ALA A 27 -7.73 -6.52 3.20
C ALA A 27 -6.62 -5.45 3.31
N ILE A 28 -6.81 -4.29 2.67
CA ILE A 28 -5.89 -3.14 2.76
C ILE A 28 -5.68 -2.72 4.22
N ARG A 29 -6.77 -2.56 4.99
CA ARG A 29 -6.71 -2.21 6.42
C ARG A 29 -5.95 -3.26 7.23
N SER A 30 -6.15 -4.54 6.93
CA SER A 30 -5.45 -5.66 7.56
C SER A 30 -3.95 -5.64 7.26
N VAL A 31 -3.54 -5.34 6.02
CA VAL A 31 -2.11 -5.16 5.67
C VAL A 31 -1.45 -4.09 6.54
N GLY A 32 -2.10 -2.94 6.72
CA GLY A 32 -1.62 -1.86 7.57
C GLY A 32 -1.47 -2.27 9.03
N LYS A 33 -2.52 -2.89 9.61
CA LYS A 33 -2.53 -3.40 10.99
C LYS A 33 -1.40 -4.41 11.23
N LEU A 34 -1.18 -5.31 10.28
CA LEU A 34 -0.18 -6.38 10.35
C LEU A 34 1.22 -5.94 9.87
N ARG A 35 1.38 -4.68 9.44
CA ARG A 35 2.63 -4.12 8.91
C ARG A 35 3.25 -4.97 7.79
N LYS A 36 2.43 -5.57 6.92
CA LYS A 36 2.87 -6.50 5.85
C LYS A 36 3.45 -5.77 4.64
N ARG A 37 4.67 -5.24 4.78
CA ARG A 37 5.39 -4.45 3.74
C ARG A 37 5.59 -5.18 2.40
N ARG A 38 5.59 -6.52 2.39
CA ARG A 38 5.73 -7.31 1.17
C ARG A 38 4.56 -7.10 0.18
N LEU A 39 3.42 -6.63 0.68
CA LEU A 39 2.21 -6.37 -0.13
C LEU A 39 2.13 -4.92 -0.61
N VAL A 40 3.18 -4.12 -0.45
CA VAL A 40 3.21 -2.73 -0.95
C VAL A 40 2.95 -2.66 -2.46
N PRO A 41 3.53 -3.52 -3.31
CA PRO A 41 3.19 -3.52 -4.74
C PRO A 41 1.69 -3.76 -4.98
N ASP A 42 1.08 -4.75 -4.32
CA ASP A 42 -0.37 -5.02 -4.45
C ASP A 42 -1.21 -3.81 -4.02
N LEU A 43 -0.79 -3.07 -2.99
CA LEU A 43 -1.46 -1.84 -2.55
C LEU A 43 -1.30 -0.71 -3.56
N LEU A 44 -0.13 -0.55 -4.19
CA LEU A 44 0.13 0.51 -5.16
C LEU A 44 -0.74 0.37 -6.41
N ASP A 45 -1.00 -0.85 -6.86
CA ASP A 45 -1.94 -1.12 -7.95
C ASP A 45 -3.36 -0.62 -7.64
N ARG A 46 -3.76 -0.59 -6.36
CA ARG A 46 -5.08 -0.14 -5.92
C ARG A 46 -5.23 1.38 -5.85
N LEU A 47 -4.14 2.15 -5.98
CA LEU A 47 -4.22 3.62 -6.08
C LEU A 47 -4.96 4.09 -7.34
N ALA A 48 -5.10 3.23 -8.35
CA ALA A 48 -5.86 3.54 -9.56
C ALA A 48 -7.38 3.55 -9.33
N ASP A 49 -7.89 2.92 -8.26
CA ASP A 49 -9.32 2.88 -7.93
C ASP A 49 -9.70 4.06 -7.01
N PRO A 50 -10.51 5.03 -7.48
CA PRO A 50 -10.93 6.18 -6.67
C PRO A 50 -11.68 5.81 -5.40
N ARG A 51 -12.30 4.62 -5.35
CA ARG A 51 -13.05 4.14 -4.17
C ARG A 51 -12.13 3.70 -3.03
N LEU A 52 -10.89 3.33 -3.36
CA LEU A 52 -9.90 2.75 -2.45
C LEU A 52 -8.72 3.67 -2.18
N VAL A 53 -8.48 4.68 -3.03
CA VAL A 53 -7.30 5.55 -2.97
C VAL A 53 -7.05 6.15 -1.58
N ALA A 54 -8.11 6.54 -0.86
CA ALA A 54 -7.99 7.09 0.49
C ALA A 54 -7.50 6.05 1.51
N ASP A 55 -8.10 4.86 1.52
CA ASP A 55 -7.70 3.75 2.41
C ASP A 55 -6.26 3.30 2.12
N VAL A 56 -5.90 3.18 0.84
CA VAL A 56 -4.55 2.77 0.40
C VAL A 56 -3.51 3.81 0.82
N THR A 57 -3.78 5.10 0.58
CA THR A 57 -2.88 6.21 0.93
C THR A 57 -2.63 6.24 2.44
N GLU A 58 -3.68 6.12 3.25
CA GLU A 58 -3.56 6.06 4.72
C GLU A 58 -2.68 4.90 5.15
N VAL A 59 -2.92 3.69 4.62
CA VAL A 59 -2.16 2.50 4.98
C VAL A 59 -0.69 2.62 4.58
N LEU A 60 -0.40 3.08 3.36
CA LEU A 60 0.98 3.29 2.90
C LEU A 60 1.70 4.35 3.75
N ALA A 61 1.05 5.47 4.06
CA ALA A 61 1.61 6.50 4.93
C ALA A 61 1.90 5.96 6.34
N ARG A 62 1.02 5.12 6.88
CA ARG A 62 1.20 4.48 8.18
C ARG A 62 2.36 3.49 8.18
N LEU A 63 2.62 2.77 7.08
CA LEU A 63 3.75 1.84 6.97
C LEU A 63 5.10 2.56 7.12
N GLY A 64 5.19 3.82 6.70
CA GLY A 64 6.28 4.75 6.99
C GLY A 64 7.57 4.53 6.20
N ASP A 65 8.69 5.03 6.72
CA ASP A 65 10.01 5.01 6.07
C ASP A 65 10.44 3.69 5.41
N PRO A 66 10.16 2.51 5.97
CA PRO A 66 10.61 1.24 5.39
C PRO A 66 10.09 0.96 3.98
N ILE A 67 9.04 1.64 3.53
CA ILE A 67 8.47 1.45 2.19
C ILE A 67 8.87 2.56 1.20
N VAL A 68 9.62 3.58 1.63
CA VAL A 68 10.02 4.72 0.78
C VAL A 68 10.79 4.29 -0.47
N GLY A 69 11.62 3.25 -0.37
CA GLY A 69 12.30 2.66 -1.53
C GLY A 69 11.29 2.20 -2.60
N ASN A 70 10.33 1.35 -2.21
CA ASN A 70 9.29 0.85 -3.12
C ASN A 70 8.48 1.98 -3.78
N LEU A 71 8.15 3.02 -3.01
CA LEU A 71 7.44 4.20 -3.51
C LEU A 71 8.26 4.96 -4.56
N ARG A 72 9.56 5.16 -4.33
CA ARG A 72 10.46 5.81 -5.30
C ARG A 72 10.63 4.98 -6.57
N ASP A 73 10.73 3.67 -6.42
CA ASP A 73 10.85 2.76 -7.56
C ASP A 73 9.59 2.86 -8.44
N HIS A 74 8.38 2.81 -7.86
CA HIS A 74 7.14 2.95 -8.62
C HIS A 74 6.91 4.36 -9.19
N LEU A 75 7.42 5.41 -8.54
CA LEU A 75 7.34 6.77 -9.07
C LEU A 75 8.16 6.93 -10.37
N THR A 76 9.31 6.27 -10.43
CA THR A 76 10.26 6.38 -11.56
C THR A 76 10.01 5.35 -12.65
N ASP A 77 9.22 4.30 -12.38
CA ASP A 77 8.84 3.29 -13.36
C ASP A 77 7.86 3.85 -14.42
N PRO A 78 8.23 3.88 -15.72
CA PRO A 78 7.35 4.34 -16.78
C PRO A 78 6.17 3.41 -17.06
N ALA A 79 6.22 2.14 -16.64
CA ALA A 79 5.13 1.18 -16.77
C ALA A 79 3.97 1.46 -15.78
N VAL A 80 4.24 2.20 -14.70
CA VAL A 80 3.22 2.53 -13.71
C VAL A 80 2.26 3.58 -14.28
N PRO A 81 0.93 3.34 -14.24
CA PRO A 81 -0.06 4.28 -14.72
C PRO A 81 0.10 5.66 -14.09
N VAL A 82 -0.10 6.71 -14.89
CA VAL A 82 0.06 8.11 -14.44
C VAL A 82 -0.80 8.39 -13.19
N GLY A 83 -2.05 7.91 -13.15
CA GLY A 83 -2.94 8.10 -12.01
C GLY A 83 -2.39 7.56 -10.68
N VAL A 84 -1.69 6.43 -10.71
CA VAL A 84 -1.00 5.85 -9.54
C VAL A 84 0.19 6.72 -9.16
N ARG A 85 1.03 7.12 -10.12
CA ARG A 85 2.21 7.95 -9.88
C ARG A 85 1.89 9.31 -9.25
N TRP A 86 0.72 9.89 -9.54
CA TRP A 86 0.29 11.16 -8.93
C TRP A 86 0.08 11.09 -7.42
N GLN A 87 -0.31 9.92 -6.88
CA GLN A 87 -0.57 9.78 -5.44
C GLN A 87 0.72 9.56 -4.63
N ILE A 88 1.77 8.99 -5.26
CA ILE A 88 3.02 8.62 -4.58
C ILE A 88 3.74 9.81 -3.91
N PRO A 89 3.91 10.98 -4.55
CA PRO A 89 4.53 12.14 -3.92
C PRO A 89 3.82 12.61 -2.65
N VAL A 90 2.48 12.53 -2.63
CA VAL A 90 1.66 12.93 -1.46
C VAL A 90 1.92 11.99 -0.29
N ILE A 91 1.99 10.68 -0.55
CA ILE A 91 2.31 9.67 0.47
C ILE A 91 3.72 9.90 1.02
N LEU A 92 4.71 10.12 0.14
CA LEU A 92 6.10 10.39 0.54
C LEU A 92 6.23 11.62 1.43
N ALA A 93 5.53 12.71 1.09
CA ALA A 93 5.50 13.93 1.90
C ALA A 93 4.92 13.65 3.30
N THR A 94 3.80 12.90 3.36
CA THR A 94 3.15 12.52 4.63
C THR A 94 4.05 11.66 5.51
N ILE A 95 4.81 10.73 4.93
CA ILE A 95 5.81 9.93 5.65
C ILE A 95 6.91 10.83 6.20
N GLY A 96 7.48 11.71 5.36
CA GLY A 96 8.55 12.63 5.77
C GLY A 96 8.17 13.57 6.91
N THR A 97 6.94 14.07 6.94
CA THR A 97 6.44 14.90 8.06
C THR A 97 6.31 14.11 9.36
N GLN A 98 5.86 12.85 9.31
CA GLN A 98 5.74 12.00 10.50
C GLN A 98 7.11 11.67 11.10
N SER A 99 8.14 11.42 10.28
CA SER A 99 9.48 11.08 10.75
C SER A 99 10.26 12.27 11.32
N ALA A 100 9.79 13.50 11.08
CA ALA A 100 10.38 14.73 11.58
C ALA A 100 9.78 15.22 12.92
N SER A 101 8.73 14.55 13.43
CA SER A 101 8.01 14.89 14.67
C SER A 101 8.47 14.01 15.85
#